data_AF-A0A7Z9PXV8-F1
#
_entry.id   AF-A0A7Z9PXV8-F1
#
_cell.length_a   1.000
_cell.length_b   1.000
_cell.length_c   1.000
_cell.angle_alpha   90.00
_cell.angle_beta   90.00
_cell.angle_gamma   90.00
#
_symmetry.space_group_name_H-M   'P 1'
#
loop_
_entity.id
_entity.type
_entity.pdbx_description
1 polymer ?
#
loop_
_entity_poly.entity_id
_entity_poly.type
_entity_poly.pdbx_seq_one_letter_code
_entity_poly.pdbx_strand_id
1 'polypeptide(L)'
;MPVVPTLDVEKYLDFKSMTHYLKAVSSAAPHLVRAFSIGKSKAGRPILVAEVTNRNLREGRQKPGIWIDGGHQGWHLLGSTACLELLRFLVAGHGRDEFLTDLVDQTVFYIAPRLAPDEMELCLKSGALVPQTAGEEKVSEVGRQFRVLNSLGSWKPFKRDNRVMVGRNPEDRKGPFFDLYRQVDSERLGQIGPHDFPNTSRQEIPLQLPSTRAVFEFMRTYGNVFAAISTSGPGDRVSLVSNHADTGLLKNLSQRLSELAGLPCAPSNPARKKPGQFLSWVSE
;
A
#
# COMPACT_ATOMS: atom_id res chain seq x y z
N MET A 1 23.81 -18.21 3.25
CA MET A 1 22.41 -18.40 2.79
C MET A 1 21.49 -18.36 4.01
N PRO A 2 20.47 -17.49 4.04
CA PRO A 2 19.55 -17.39 5.17
C PRO A 2 18.71 -18.67 5.33
N VAL A 3 18.44 -19.07 6.58
CA VAL A 3 17.48 -20.14 6.91
C VAL A 3 16.30 -19.48 7.59
N VAL A 4 15.20 -19.33 6.86
CA VAL A 4 13.97 -18.68 7.35
C VAL A 4 12.96 -19.72 7.82
N PRO A 5 12.11 -19.39 8.81
CA PRO A 5 11.03 -20.29 9.23
C PRO A 5 10.09 -20.62 8.06
N THR A 6 9.56 -21.83 8.05
CA THR A 6 8.49 -22.21 7.12
C THR A 6 7.18 -21.51 7.50
N LEU A 7 6.35 -21.24 6.50
CA LEU A 7 5.00 -20.73 6.68
C LEU A 7 4.02 -21.91 6.53
N ASP A 8 3.13 -22.10 7.52
CA ASP A 8 2.01 -23.03 7.38
C ASP A 8 0.93 -22.37 6.52
N VAL A 9 0.88 -22.72 5.23
CA VAL A 9 -0.07 -22.15 4.26
C VAL A 9 -1.46 -22.78 4.34
N GLU A 10 -1.64 -23.84 5.14
CA GLU A 10 -2.94 -24.48 5.37
C GLU A 10 -3.80 -23.72 6.40
N LYS A 11 -3.23 -22.70 7.07
CA LYS A 11 -3.91 -21.94 8.11
C LYS A 11 -3.72 -20.44 7.94
N TYR A 12 -4.79 -19.70 8.20
CA TYR A 12 -4.70 -18.25 8.33
C TYR A 12 -4.09 -17.88 9.68
N LEU A 13 -3.04 -17.07 9.65
CA LEU A 13 -2.41 -16.57 10.87
C LEU A 13 -3.24 -15.44 11.50
N ASP A 14 -3.44 -15.51 12.81
CA ASP A 14 -3.86 -14.36 13.58
C ASP A 14 -2.75 -13.28 13.61
N PHE A 15 -3.08 -12.09 14.09
CA PHE A 15 -2.18 -10.95 14.09
C PHE A 15 -0.92 -11.22 14.93
N LYS A 16 -1.08 -11.94 16.05
CA LYS A 16 0.04 -12.30 16.93
C LYS A 16 1.01 -13.24 16.21
N SER A 17 0.50 -14.28 15.56
CA SER A 17 1.29 -15.29 14.83
C SER A 17 1.93 -14.68 13.60
N MET A 18 1.21 -13.84 12.85
CA MET A 18 1.76 -13.07 11.73
C MET A 18 2.92 -12.17 12.19
N THR A 19 2.74 -11.43 13.30
CA THR A 19 3.78 -10.55 13.85
C THR A 19 5.00 -11.35 14.31
N HIS A 20 4.78 -12.51 14.93
CA HIS A 20 5.87 -13.41 15.33
C HIS A 20 6.63 -13.93 14.12
N TYR A 21 5.93 -14.36 13.08
CA TYR A 21 6.53 -14.84 11.84
C TYR A 21 7.38 -13.74 11.15
N LEU A 22 6.86 -12.53 10.99
CA LEU A 22 7.62 -11.40 10.43
C LEU A 22 8.90 -11.11 11.23
N LYS A 23 8.82 -11.12 12.56
CA LYS A 23 10.00 -10.94 13.43
C LYS A 23 11.00 -12.08 13.28
N ALA A 24 10.52 -13.32 13.19
CA ALA A 24 11.38 -14.49 13.02
C ALA A 24 12.13 -14.45 11.69
N VAL A 25 11.45 -14.13 10.58
CA VAL A 25 12.08 -13.94 9.26
C VAL A 25 13.08 -12.78 9.30
N SER A 26 12.72 -11.64 9.90
CA SER A 26 13.62 -10.48 10.03
C SER A 26 14.87 -10.79 10.86
N SER A 27 14.75 -11.63 11.89
CA SER A 27 15.88 -12.04 12.75
C SER A 27 16.77 -13.08 12.07
N ALA A 28 16.19 -13.94 11.23
CA ALA A 28 16.92 -14.95 10.45
C ALA A 28 17.73 -14.34 9.30
N ALA A 29 17.27 -13.23 8.72
CA ALA A 29 17.92 -12.57 7.60
C ALA A 29 17.99 -11.04 7.78
N PRO A 30 18.68 -10.51 8.81
CA PRO A 30 18.68 -9.08 9.15
C PRO A 30 19.45 -8.21 8.15
N HIS A 31 20.17 -8.79 7.19
CA HIS A 31 20.77 -8.08 6.05
C HIS A 31 19.81 -7.97 4.85
N LEU A 32 18.75 -8.80 4.81
CA LEU A 32 17.75 -8.81 3.75
C LEU A 32 16.42 -8.18 4.19
N VAL A 33 15.97 -8.45 5.42
CA VAL A 33 14.61 -8.13 5.87
C VAL A 33 14.63 -7.17 7.04
N ARG A 34 13.81 -6.12 6.96
CA ARG A 34 13.52 -5.20 8.06
C ARG A 34 12.02 -5.07 8.20
N ALA A 35 11.46 -5.54 9.32
CA ALA A 35 10.05 -5.35 9.63
C ALA A 35 9.86 -4.09 10.48
N PHE A 36 8.95 -3.21 10.08
CA PHE A 36 8.63 -1.99 10.82
C PHE A 36 7.14 -1.66 10.70
N SER A 37 6.69 -0.71 11.53
CA SER A 37 5.32 -0.23 11.47
C SER A 37 5.25 1.11 10.75
N ILE A 38 4.27 1.27 9.85
CA ILE A 38 4.02 2.51 9.11
C ILE A 38 2.91 3.37 9.74
N GLY A 39 2.29 2.89 10.81
CA GLY A 39 1.15 3.52 11.46
C GLY A 39 0.38 2.52 12.30
N LYS A 40 -0.79 2.90 12.79
CA LYS A 40 -1.66 2.03 13.60
C LYS A 40 -3.06 1.98 13.02
N SER A 41 -3.74 0.86 13.23
CA SER A 41 -5.18 0.71 12.99
C SER A 41 -6.00 1.47 14.03
N LYS A 42 -7.33 1.45 13.86
CA LYS A 42 -8.28 2.09 14.80
C LYS A 42 -8.19 1.49 16.20
N ALA A 43 -8.03 0.18 16.33
CA ALA A 43 -7.82 -0.48 17.62
C ALA A 43 -6.34 -0.46 18.08
N GLY A 44 -5.48 0.35 17.45
CA GLY A 44 -4.10 0.57 17.86
C GLY A 44 -3.11 -0.52 17.44
N ARG A 45 -3.51 -1.47 16.58
CA ARG A 45 -2.59 -2.51 16.07
C ARG A 45 -1.62 -1.90 15.05
N PRO A 46 -0.32 -2.23 15.11
CA PRO A 46 0.63 -1.69 14.13
C PRO A 46 0.31 -2.21 12.73
N ILE A 47 0.33 -1.30 11.74
CA ILE A 47 0.34 -1.67 10.33
C ILE A 47 1.77 -2.03 9.97
N LEU A 48 2.03 -3.31 9.76
CA LEU A 48 3.38 -3.85 9.58
C LEU A 48 3.76 -3.93 8.10
N VAL A 49 4.99 -3.56 7.79
CA VAL A 49 5.62 -3.68 6.47
C VAL A 49 6.98 -4.37 6.63
N ALA A 50 7.26 -5.33 5.76
CA ALA A 50 8.58 -5.92 5.59
C ALA A 50 9.28 -5.31 4.38
N GLU A 51 10.38 -4.60 4.60
CA GLU A 51 11.33 -4.24 3.55
C GLU A 51 12.26 -5.41 3.28
N VAL A 52 12.24 -5.92 2.04
CA VAL A 52 13.05 -7.05 1.56
C VAL A 52 13.98 -6.57 0.46
N THR A 53 15.27 -6.52 0.74
CA THR A 53 16.32 -6.15 -0.21
C THR A 53 17.70 -6.47 0.37
N ASN A 54 18.70 -6.74 -0.46
CA ASN A 54 20.06 -6.90 0.04
C ASN A 54 20.69 -5.56 0.42
N ARG A 55 20.67 -5.25 1.73
CA ARG A 55 21.19 -3.99 2.26
C ARG A 55 22.70 -3.91 2.35
N ASN A 56 23.41 -5.03 2.19
CA ASN A 56 24.87 -5.00 2.12
C ASN A 56 25.37 -4.34 0.83
N LEU A 57 24.55 -4.32 -0.22
CA LEU A 57 24.88 -3.66 -1.49
C LEU A 57 24.45 -2.19 -1.50
N ARG A 58 23.17 -1.92 -1.23
CA ARG A 58 22.58 -0.57 -1.16
C ARG A 58 21.36 -0.58 -0.24
N GLU A 59 21.09 0.54 0.42
CA GLU A 59 19.84 0.71 1.17
C GLU A 59 18.61 0.64 0.25
N GLY A 60 17.48 0.16 0.76
CA GLY A 60 16.28 -0.08 -0.06
C GLY A 60 15.79 1.16 -0.81
N ARG A 61 15.84 2.34 -0.18
CA ARG A 61 15.44 3.61 -0.82
C ARG A 61 16.26 4.03 -2.03
N GLN A 62 17.43 3.42 -2.24
CA GLN A 62 18.31 3.69 -3.39
C GLN A 62 18.07 2.73 -4.56
N LYS A 63 17.14 1.79 -4.43
CA LYS A 63 16.79 0.79 -5.45
C LYS A 63 15.37 1.02 -5.96
N PRO A 64 15.01 0.55 -7.18
CA PRO A 64 13.62 0.52 -7.61
C PRO A 64 12.77 -0.28 -6.61
N GLY A 65 11.66 0.29 -6.19
CA GLY A 65 10.78 -0.26 -5.17
C GLY A 65 9.48 -0.82 -5.72
N ILE A 66 9.07 -1.98 -5.22
CA ILE A 66 7.78 -2.60 -5.50
C ILE A 66 7.00 -2.70 -4.20
N TRP A 67 5.82 -2.08 -4.15
CA TRP A 67 4.89 -2.25 -3.05
C TRP A 67 4.02 -3.47 -3.29
N ILE A 68 3.86 -4.31 -2.27
CA ILE A 68 3.01 -5.49 -2.32
C ILE A 68 2.15 -5.51 -1.08
N ASP A 69 0.84 -5.57 -1.24
CA ASP A 69 -0.06 -5.62 -0.10
C ASP A 69 -1.15 -6.68 -0.18
N GLY A 70 -1.70 -6.95 1.00
CA GLY A 70 -2.87 -7.76 1.17
C GLY A 70 -3.73 -7.29 2.32
N GLY A 71 -4.97 -7.75 2.29
CA GLY A 71 -5.86 -7.56 3.41
C GLY A 71 -6.34 -6.13 3.62
N HIS A 72 -6.73 -5.44 2.55
CA HIS A 72 -7.48 -4.18 2.62
C HIS A 72 -8.88 -4.34 3.26
N GLN A 73 -9.38 -5.57 3.35
CA GLN A 73 -10.67 -5.92 3.96
C GLN A 73 -10.51 -7.16 4.83
N GLY A 74 -11.29 -7.24 5.92
CA GLY A 74 -11.20 -8.29 6.94
C GLY A 74 -11.30 -9.74 6.46
N TRP A 75 -11.93 -9.98 5.32
CA TRP A 75 -12.10 -11.33 4.78
C TRP A 75 -11.07 -11.73 3.71
N HIS A 76 -10.19 -10.82 3.28
CA HIS A 76 -9.13 -11.11 2.31
C HIS A 76 -7.92 -11.77 2.99
N LEU A 77 -8.16 -12.81 3.80
CA LEU A 77 -7.13 -13.52 4.56
C LEU A 77 -6.10 -14.21 3.65
N LEU A 78 -6.53 -14.72 2.50
CA LEU A 78 -5.65 -15.33 1.50
C LEU A 78 -4.57 -14.37 0.99
N GLY A 79 -4.92 -13.10 0.73
CA GLY A 79 -3.95 -12.09 0.33
C GLY A 79 -2.88 -11.84 1.40
N SER A 80 -3.26 -11.95 2.68
CA SER A 80 -2.33 -11.86 3.80
C SER A 80 -1.32 -13.01 3.78
N THR A 81 -1.80 -14.25 3.62
CA THR A 81 -0.94 -15.45 3.50
C THR A 81 -0.03 -15.36 2.27
N ALA A 82 -0.55 -14.94 1.11
CA ALA A 82 0.23 -14.79 -0.12
C ALA A 82 1.39 -13.80 0.04
N CYS A 83 1.18 -12.68 0.73
CA CYS A 83 2.25 -11.72 1.04
C CYS A 83 3.34 -12.33 1.91
N LEU A 84 2.97 -13.09 2.95
CA LEU A 84 3.93 -13.74 3.85
C LEU A 84 4.72 -14.85 3.15
N GLU A 85 4.07 -15.58 2.24
CA GLU A 85 4.71 -16.62 1.45
C GLU A 85 5.67 -16.03 0.41
N LEU A 86 5.30 -14.92 -0.23
CA LEU A 86 6.21 -14.20 -1.12
C LEU A 86 7.45 -13.68 -0.37
N LEU A 87 7.24 -13.10 0.82
CA LEU A 87 8.35 -12.71 1.71
C LEU A 87 9.28 -13.91 1.97
N ARG A 88 8.72 -15.06 2.33
CA ARG A 88 9.48 -16.29 2.58
C ARG A 88 10.25 -16.72 1.33
N PHE A 89 9.59 -16.75 0.19
CA PHE A 89 10.12 -17.22 -1.09
C PHE A 89 11.31 -16.37 -1.54
N LEU A 90 11.18 -15.05 -1.52
CA LEU A 90 12.27 -14.12 -1.87
C LEU A 90 13.49 -14.31 -0.96
N VAL A 91 13.26 -14.40 0.36
CA VAL A 91 14.35 -14.46 1.34
C VAL A 91 15.00 -15.84 1.37
N ALA A 92 14.22 -16.91 1.28
CA ALA A 92 14.72 -18.27 1.21
C ALA A 92 15.47 -18.55 -0.10
N GLY A 93 15.07 -17.90 -1.20
CA GLY A 93 15.76 -18.01 -2.49
C GLY A 93 17.12 -17.31 -2.54
N HIS A 94 17.32 -16.26 -1.74
CA HIS A 94 18.55 -15.46 -1.80
C HIS A 94 19.80 -16.29 -1.47
N GLY A 95 20.75 -16.27 -2.40
CA GLY A 95 21.97 -17.06 -2.40
C GLY A 95 21.81 -18.51 -2.86
N ARG A 96 20.59 -19.02 -3.04
CA ARG A 96 20.29 -20.39 -3.52
C ARG A 96 19.83 -20.42 -4.98
N ASP A 97 19.02 -19.44 -5.35
CA ASP A 97 18.49 -19.26 -6.69
C ASP A 97 19.07 -17.96 -7.26
N GLU A 98 19.74 -18.05 -8.40
CA GLU A 98 20.44 -16.92 -9.01
C GLU A 98 19.46 -15.79 -9.39
N PHE A 99 18.30 -16.15 -9.94
CA PHE A 99 17.27 -15.18 -10.31
C PHE A 99 16.71 -14.44 -9.08
N LEU A 100 16.38 -15.15 -8.00
CA LEU A 100 15.89 -14.52 -6.77
C LEU A 100 16.97 -13.70 -6.07
N THR A 101 18.23 -14.13 -6.17
CA THR A 101 19.38 -13.37 -5.64
C THR A 101 19.51 -12.03 -6.36
N ASP A 102 19.57 -12.06 -7.69
CA ASP A 102 19.66 -10.85 -8.52
C ASP A 102 18.46 -9.93 -8.29
N LEU A 103 17.27 -10.50 -8.20
CA LEU A 103 16.04 -9.75 -7.99
C LEU A 103 16.07 -8.97 -6.66
N VAL A 104 16.45 -9.60 -5.56
CA VAL A 104 16.55 -8.98 -4.22
C VAL A 104 17.78 -8.05 -4.09
N ASP A 105 18.83 -8.31 -4.87
CA ASP A 105 20.02 -7.47 -4.92
C ASP A 105 19.76 -6.14 -5.64
N GLN A 106 18.96 -6.15 -6.72
CA GLN A 106 18.67 -4.96 -7.52
C GLN A 106 17.39 -4.22 -7.12
N THR A 107 16.45 -4.89 -6.43
CA THR A 107 15.11 -4.35 -6.13
C THR A 107 14.87 -4.29 -4.62
N VAL A 108 13.98 -3.40 -4.18
CA VAL A 108 13.39 -3.47 -2.84
C VAL A 108 11.91 -3.81 -2.91
N PHE A 109 11.48 -4.78 -2.11
CA PHE A 109 10.07 -5.12 -1.94
C PHE A 109 9.58 -4.58 -0.60
N TYR A 110 8.52 -3.80 -0.61
CA TYR A 110 7.83 -3.36 0.60
C TYR A 110 6.53 -4.15 0.72
N ILE A 111 6.54 -5.16 1.57
CA ILE A 111 5.45 -6.14 1.69
C ILE A 111 4.61 -5.82 2.92
N ALA A 112 3.36 -5.41 2.72
CA ALA A 112 2.38 -5.09 3.75
C ALA A 112 1.29 -6.19 3.81
N PRO A 113 1.48 -7.25 4.61
CA PRO A 113 0.60 -8.42 4.57
C PRO A 113 -0.81 -8.14 5.11
N ARG A 114 -1.02 -7.06 5.87
CA ARG A 114 -2.30 -6.82 6.54
C ARG A 114 -2.58 -5.34 6.77
N LEU A 115 -3.44 -4.78 5.94
CA LEU A 115 -3.86 -3.37 6.03
C LEU A 115 -5.12 -3.14 6.86
N ALA A 116 -5.95 -4.18 7.06
CA ALA A 116 -7.15 -4.17 7.89
C ALA A 116 -7.03 -5.12 9.11
N PRO A 117 -6.03 -4.95 10.00
CA PRO A 117 -5.76 -5.94 11.04
C PRO A 117 -6.90 -6.11 12.04
N ASP A 118 -7.67 -5.07 12.34
CA ASP A 118 -8.74 -5.15 13.33
C ASP A 118 -9.89 -6.04 12.87
N GLU A 119 -10.24 -5.96 11.60
CA GLU A 119 -11.31 -6.74 11.00
C GLU A 119 -10.92 -8.17 10.75
N MET A 120 -9.68 -8.40 10.31
CA MET A 120 -9.17 -9.74 10.12
C MET A 120 -9.16 -10.50 11.43
N GLU A 121 -8.77 -9.84 12.52
CA GLU A 121 -8.83 -10.43 13.86
C GLU A 121 -10.26 -10.75 14.28
N LEU A 122 -11.22 -9.90 13.92
CA LEU A 122 -12.63 -10.18 14.18
C LEU A 122 -13.11 -11.36 13.34
N CYS A 123 -12.84 -11.35 12.03
CA CYS A 123 -13.20 -12.40 11.08
C CYS A 123 -12.65 -13.76 11.49
N LEU A 124 -11.38 -13.83 11.94
CA LEU A 124 -10.76 -15.06 12.41
C LEU A 124 -11.37 -15.57 13.72
N LYS A 125 -11.80 -14.67 14.62
CA LYS A 125 -12.37 -15.04 15.92
C LYS A 125 -13.84 -15.44 15.86
N SER A 126 -14.64 -14.73 15.05
CA SER A 126 -16.10 -14.88 15.03
C SER A 126 -16.65 -15.48 13.74
N GLY A 127 -15.85 -15.58 12.67
CA GLY A 127 -16.33 -15.91 11.33
C GLY A 127 -17.15 -14.79 10.67
N ALA A 128 -17.32 -13.64 11.35
CA ALA A 128 -18.16 -12.56 10.85
C ALA A 128 -17.42 -11.70 9.82
N LEU A 129 -18.11 -11.40 8.71
CA LEU A 129 -17.67 -10.44 7.71
C LEU A 129 -18.12 -9.03 8.13
N VAL A 130 -17.23 -8.29 8.79
CA VAL A 130 -17.53 -6.91 9.23
C VAL A 130 -16.70 -5.92 8.40
N PRO A 131 -17.33 -4.96 7.69
CA PRO A 131 -16.63 -3.94 6.91
C PRO A 131 -15.94 -2.84 7.73
N GLN A 132 -14.98 -2.13 7.11
CA GLN A 132 -14.21 -1.09 7.81
C GLN A 132 -15.14 0.08 8.02
N THR A 133 -15.37 0.41 9.28
CA THR A 133 -16.13 1.59 9.65
C THR A 133 -15.16 2.66 10.15
N ALA A 134 -15.18 3.82 9.49
CA ALA A 134 -14.76 5.04 10.15
C ALA A 134 -15.54 5.12 11.47
N GLY A 135 -14.86 5.33 12.60
CA GLY A 135 -15.58 5.50 13.86
C GLY A 135 -16.46 6.75 13.83
N GLU A 136 -17.32 6.89 14.82
CA GLU A 136 -17.82 8.20 15.22
C GLU A 136 -16.65 9.02 15.82
N GLU A 137 -15.66 9.38 15.00
CA GLU A 137 -14.93 10.60 15.33
C GLU A 137 -15.97 11.71 15.21
N LYS A 138 -16.37 12.29 16.35
CA LYS A 138 -17.03 13.59 16.33
C LYS A 138 -16.11 14.49 15.54
N VAL A 139 -16.52 14.82 14.32
CA VAL A 139 -15.85 15.81 13.47
C VAL A 139 -16.01 17.13 14.20
N SER A 140 -15.10 17.42 15.14
CA SER A 140 -14.94 18.76 15.64
C SER A 140 -14.33 19.53 14.48
N GLU A 141 -15.21 20.29 13.82
CA GLU A 141 -14.93 21.27 12.77
C GLU A 141 -14.75 20.72 11.36
N VAL A 142 -15.67 21.18 10.51
CA VAL A 142 -15.61 21.28 9.04
C VAL A 142 -14.17 21.37 8.49
N GLY A 143 -13.82 20.46 7.58
CA GLY A 143 -12.86 20.73 6.50
C GLY A 143 -11.38 20.83 6.86
N ARG A 144 -10.79 19.83 7.52
CA ARG A 144 -9.33 19.73 7.58
C ARG A 144 -8.75 19.64 6.15
N GLN A 145 -7.84 20.56 5.83
CA GLN A 145 -7.09 20.57 4.58
C GLN A 145 -5.77 19.81 4.78
N PHE A 146 -5.56 18.75 4.01
CA PHE A 146 -4.27 18.07 3.97
C PHE A 146 -3.33 18.87 3.06
N ARG A 147 -2.14 19.20 3.58
CA ARG A 147 -1.07 19.87 2.86
C ARG A 147 0.00 18.85 2.55
N VAL A 148 0.21 18.55 1.28
CA VAL A 148 1.22 17.58 0.84
C VAL A 148 2.36 18.33 0.20
N LEU A 149 3.56 18.22 0.75
CA LEU A 149 4.74 18.89 0.20
C LEU A 149 5.00 18.36 -1.22
N ASN A 150 5.03 19.27 -2.20
CA ASN A 150 5.32 18.98 -3.59
C ASN A 150 6.05 20.18 -4.17
N SER A 151 7.27 20.02 -4.69
CA SER A 151 8.04 21.12 -5.30
C SER A 151 7.37 21.76 -6.51
N LEU A 152 6.39 21.08 -7.11
CA LEU A 152 5.57 21.59 -8.21
C LEU A 152 4.15 21.96 -7.76
N GLY A 153 3.86 21.90 -6.45
CA GLY A 153 2.53 22.12 -5.90
C GLY A 153 1.98 23.52 -6.20
N SER A 154 0.65 23.59 -6.32
CA SER A 154 -0.08 24.81 -6.68
C SER A 154 -0.33 25.75 -5.50
N TRP A 155 0.08 25.39 -4.29
CA TRP A 155 -0.23 26.14 -3.07
C TRP A 155 1.03 26.44 -2.25
N LYS A 156 1.01 27.57 -1.54
CA LYS A 156 2.06 27.99 -0.60
C LYS A 156 1.44 28.46 0.72
N PRO A 157 2.16 28.37 1.85
CA PRO A 157 1.66 28.89 3.12
C PRO A 157 1.51 30.41 3.05
N PHE A 158 0.44 30.92 3.63
CA PHE A 158 0.24 32.35 3.78
C PHE A 158 1.25 32.88 4.81
N LYS A 159 1.94 33.98 4.46
CA LYS A 159 3.07 34.49 5.27
C LYS A 159 2.69 34.85 6.71
N ARG A 160 1.46 35.33 6.93
CA ARG A 160 1.00 35.77 8.26
C ARG A 160 0.43 34.63 9.11
N ASP A 161 -0.07 33.58 8.47
CA ASP A 161 -0.58 32.39 9.15
C ASP A 161 -0.26 31.18 8.29
N ASN A 162 0.73 30.39 8.71
CA ASN A 162 1.15 29.20 7.98
C ASN A 162 0.05 28.13 7.91
N ARG A 163 -1.06 28.28 8.66
CA ARG A 163 -2.23 27.41 8.60
C ARG A 163 -3.14 27.72 7.41
N VAL A 164 -3.05 28.93 6.87
CA VAL A 164 -3.80 29.33 5.69
C VAL A 164 -2.94 29.06 4.47
N MET A 165 -3.54 28.45 3.45
CA MET A 165 -2.86 28.13 2.21
C MET A 165 -3.40 29.01 1.10
N VAL A 166 -2.51 29.59 0.31
CA VAL A 166 -2.84 30.49 -0.79
C VAL A 166 -2.29 29.94 -2.09
N GLY A 167 -2.97 30.26 -3.20
CA GLY A 167 -2.51 29.89 -4.52
C GLY A 167 -1.08 30.38 -4.77
N ARG A 168 -0.31 29.55 -5.45
CA ARG A 168 1.00 29.91 -5.96
C ARG A 168 0.83 30.86 -7.14
N ASN A 169 1.59 31.94 -7.14
CA ASN A 169 1.69 32.85 -8.27
C ASN A 169 2.80 32.40 -9.23
N PRO A 170 2.75 32.79 -10.51
CA PRO A 170 3.80 32.47 -11.49
C PRO A 170 5.22 32.88 -11.06
N GLU A 171 5.36 33.98 -10.29
CA GLU A 171 6.64 34.47 -9.78
C GLU A 171 7.22 33.65 -8.61
N ASP A 172 6.43 32.78 -7.97
CA ASP A 172 6.91 31.96 -6.87
C ASP A 172 7.82 30.84 -7.39
N ARG A 173 9.14 31.05 -7.29
CA ARG A 173 10.16 30.08 -7.70
C ARG A 173 10.76 29.26 -6.55
N LYS A 174 10.52 29.66 -5.31
CA LYS A 174 11.06 29.00 -4.10
C LYS A 174 9.91 28.59 -3.19
N GLY A 175 9.91 27.31 -2.80
CA GLY A 175 8.91 26.71 -1.91
C GLY A 175 9.07 27.12 -0.43
N PRO A 176 8.44 26.38 0.51
CA PRO A 176 7.78 25.10 0.28
C PRO A 176 6.44 25.27 -0.46
N PHE A 177 6.22 24.39 -1.44
CA PHE A 177 4.98 24.30 -2.21
C PHE A 177 4.23 23.03 -1.85
N PHE A 178 2.92 23.07 -2.02
CA PHE A 178 2.02 22.02 -1.56
C PHE A 178 0.91 21.76 -2.55
N ASP A 179 0.45 20.52 -2.59
CA ASP A 179 -0.88 20.17 -3.08
C ASP A 179 -1.85 20.23 -1.89
N LEU A 180 -3.03 20.81 -2.12
CA LEU A 180 -4.10 20.83 -1.13
C LEU A 180 -5.17 19.84 -1.47
N TYR A 181 -5.67 19.21 -0.42
CA TYR A 181 -6.78 18.28 -0.52
C TYR A 181 -7.78 18.56 0.59
N ARG A 182 -9.07 18.43 0.26
CA ARG A 182 -10.16 18.56 1.24
C ARG A 182 -10.61 17.19 1.71
N GLN A 183 -10.74 17.05 3.02
CA GLN A 183 -11.43 15.90 3.62
C GLN A 183 -12.91 15.92 3.21
N VAL A 184 -13.46 14.77 2.83
CA VAL A 184 -14.89 14.63 2.47
C VAL A 184 -15.71 14.32 3.73
N ASP A 185 -16.91 14.91 3.82
CA ASP A 185 -17.84 14.79 4.95
C ASP A 185 -18.35 13.37 5.21
N SER A 186 -18.53 13.03 6.49
CA SER A 186 -18.80 11.68 7.02
C SER A 186 -20.14 11.06 6.64
N GLU A 187 -21.13 11.85 6.22
CA GLU A 187 -22.49 11.34 6.00
C GLU A 187 -22.63 10.43 4.76
N ARG A 188 -21.67 10.45 3.82
CA ARG A 188 -21.61 9.51 2.69
C ARG A 188 -20.80 8.23 2.97
N LEU A 189 -20.25 8.08 4.18
CA LEU A 189 -19.14 7.17 4.49
C LEU A 189 -19.53 5.86 5.21
N GLY A 190 -20.79 5.45 5.16
CA GLY A 190 -21.26 4.22 5.84
C GLY A 190 -20.75 2.88 5.28
N GLN A 191 -19.99 2.88 4.17
CA GLN A 191 -19.55 1.66 3.45
C GLN A 191 -18.16 1.81 2.80
N ILE A 192 -17.19 2.48 3.44
CA ILE A 192 -15.98 2.94 2.75
C ILE A 192 -15.17 1.80 2.10
N GLY A 193 -15.12 0.59 2.68
CA GLY A 193 -14.44 -0.55 2.04
C GLY A 193 -13.04 -0.17 1.50
N PRO A 194 -12.61 -0.66 0.32
CA PRO A 194 -11.33 -0.29 -0.29
C PRO A 194 -11.33 1.11 -0.94
N HIS A 195 -12.33 1.97 -0.67
CA HIS A 195 -12.57 3.25 -1.34
C HIS A 195 -12.13 4.48 -0.52
N ASP A 196 -11.13 4.32 0.36
CA ASP A 196 -10.66 5.38 1.27
C ASP A 196 -9.44 6.20 0.76
N PHE A 197 -8.91 5.89 -0.44
CA PHE A 197 -7.74 6.58 -1.01
C PHE A 197 -8.12 7.86 -1.78
N PRO A 198 -7.16 8.79 -2.02
CA PRO A 198 -7.42 10.00 -2.78
C PRO A 198 -8.03 9.75 -4.16
N ASN A 199 -8.93 10.64 -4.57
CA ASN A 199 -9.44 10.72 -5.93
C ASN A 199 -8.96 12.03 -6.55
N THR A 200 -7.93 11.98 -7.41
CA THR A 200 -7.37 13.20 -8.02
C THR A 200 -8.35 13.90 -8.96
N SER A 201 -9.23 13.14 -9.63
CA SER A 201 -10.23 13.69 -10.56
C SER A 201 -11.28 14.55 -9.86
N ARG A 202 -11.58 14.28 -8.58
CA ARG A 202 -12.52 15.07 -7.77
C ARG A 202 -11.85 15.96 -6.72
N GLN A 203 -10.53 15.89 -6.60
CA GLN A 203 -9.76 16.55 -5.53
C GLN A 203 -10.27 16.21 -4.11
N GLU A 204 -10.78 14.98 -3.96
CA GLU A 204 -11.36 14.45 -2.73
C GLU A 204 -10.36 13.52 -2.05
N ILE A 205 -10.18 13.68 -0.74
CA ILE A 205 -9.40 12.76 0.09
C ILE A 205 -10.32 12.17 1.15
N PRO A 206 -10.69 10.89 1.03
CA PRO A 206 -11.39 10.21 2.10
C PRO A 206 -10.44 10.03 3.30
N LEU A 207 -9.29 9.33 3.15
CA LEU A 207 -8.24 9.07 4.19
C LEU A 207 -8.75 9.07 5.64
N GLN A 208 -9.93 8.47 5.85
CA GLN A 208 -10.60 8.44 7.14
C GLN A 208 -10.04 7.29 7.99
N LEU A 209 -9.61 6.21 7.35
CA LEU A 209 -9.05 5.06 8.04
C LEU A 209 -7.57 5.34 8.36
N PRO A 210 -7.15 5.17 9.63
CA PRO A 210 -5.74 5.30 10.02
C PRO A 210 -4.79 4.41 9.19
N SER A 211 -5.26 3.24 8.77
CA SER A 211 -4.52 2.31 7.90
C SER A 211 -4.26 2.89 6.52
N THR A 212 -5.28 3.47 5.87
CA THR A 212 -5.14 4.12 4.57
C THR A 212 -4.20 5.33 4.65
N ARG A 213 -4.32 6.13 5.71
CA ARG A 213 -3.41 7.27 5.95
C ARG A 213 -1.96 6.82 6.08
N ALA A 214 -1.72 5.73 6.80
CA ALA A 214 -0.39 5.15 6.95
C ALA A 214 0.21 4.72 5.59
N VAL A 215 -0.59 4.09 4.72
CA VAL A 215 -0.16 3.72 3.35
C VAL A 215 0.09 4.98 2.51
N PHE A 216 -0.78 5.98 2.60
CA PHE A 216 -0.61 7.24 1.89
C PHE A 216 0.71 7.94 2.27
N GLU A 217 0.98 8.08 3.56
CA GLU A 217 2.23 8.68 4.07
C GLU A 217 3.46 7.87 3.68
N PHE A 218 3.35 6.53 3.70
CA PHE A 218 4.41 5.65 3.22
C PHE A 218 4.73 5.94 1.74
N MET A 219 3.74 5.90 0.85
CA MET A 219 3.95 6.12 -0.59
C MET A 219 4.57 7.50 -0.88
N ARG A 220 4.19 8.53 -0.12
CA ARG A 220 4.77 9.87 -0.25
C ARG A 220 6.21 9.95 0.24
N THR A 221 6.55 9.17 1.26
CA THR A 221 7.90 9.17 1.84
C THR A 221 8.87 8.29 1.04
N TYR A 222 8.36 7.22 0.43
CA TYR A 222 9.11 6.24 -0.35
C TYR A 222 8.93 6.47 -1.85
N GLY A 223 9.47 7.59 -2.34
CA GLY A 223 9.38 7.98 -3.76
C GLY A 223 10.13 7.07 -4.74
N ASN A 224 10.76 5.99 -4.26
CA ASN A 224 11.38 4.97 -5.09
C ASN A 224 10.41 3.84 -5.51
N VAL A 225 9.17 3.84 -5.00
CA VAL A 225 8.14 2.87 -5.40
C VAL A 225 7.62 3.21 -6.79
N PHE A 226 7.82 2.30 -7.75
CA PHE A 226 7.41 2.48 -9.15
C PHE A 226 6.28 1.53 -9.58
N ALA A 227 6.03 0.46 -8.81
CA ALA A 227 4.99 -0.52 -9.09
C ALA A 227 4.32 -0.97 -7.79
N ALA A 228 3.04 -1.32 -7.90
CA ALA A 228 2.23 -1.82 -6.79
C ALA A 228 1.47 -3.09 -7.21
N ILE A 229 1.49 -4.10 -6.35
CA ILE A 229 0.69 -5.33 -6.48
C ILE A 229 -0.19 -5.40 -5.25
N SER A 230 -1.50 -5.40 -5.45
CA SER A 230 -2.46 -5.50 -4.35
C SER A 230 -3.31 -6.75 -4.51
N THR A 231 -3.35 -7.56 -3.46
CA THR A 231 -4.12 -8.80 -3.45
C THR A 231 -5.54 -8.52 -2.92
N SER A 232 -6.55 -8.91 -3.70
CA SER A 232 -7.96 -8.70 -3.36
C SER A 232 -8.85 -9.85 -3.86
N GLY A 233 -9.94 -10.12 -3.14
CA GLY A 233 -10.99 -11.04 -3.59
C GLY A 233 -10.58 -12.51 -3.71
N PRO A 234 -11.41 -13.35 -4.34
CA PRO A 234 -11.22 -14.80 -4.44
C PRO A 234 -10.18 -15.25 -5.49
N GLY A 235 -9.49 -14.33 -6.16
CA GLY A 235 -8.37 -14.66 -7.06
C GLY A 235 -8.77 -15.17 -8.45
N ASP A 236 -9.90 -14.73 -9.01
CA ASP A 236 -10.38 -15.20 -10.33
C ASP A 236 -9.76 -14.47 -11.53
N ARG A 237 -9.00 -13.39 -11.31
CA ARG A 237 -8.43 -12.55 -12.38
C ARG A 237 -7.25 -11.71 -11.91
N VAL A 238 -6.47 -11.20 -12.87
CA VAL A 238 -5.49 -10.12 -12.68
C VAL A 238 -6.05 -8.82 -13.27
N SER A 239 -5.99 -7.73 -12.50
CA SER A 239 -6.42 -6.40 -12.96
C SER A 239 -5.21 -5.49 -13.09
N LEU A 240 -4.91 -5.04 -14.31
CA LEU A 240 -3.82 -4.09 -14.57
C LEU A 240 -4.38 -2.67 -14.61
N VAL A 241 -3.94 -1.80 -13.70
CA VAL A 241 -4.37 -0.40 -13.64
C VAL A 241 -3.23 0.52 -14.07
N SER A 242 -3.48 1.42 -15.02
CA SER A 242 -2.49 2.36 -15.54
C SER A 242 -3.14 3.66 -16.01
N ASN A 243 -2.43 4.78 -15.86
CA ASN A 243 -2.80 6.09 -16.41
C ASN A 243 -2.34 6.31 -17.84
N HIS A 244 -1.42 5.50 -18.34
CA HIS A 244 -0.97 5.60 -19.71
C HIS A 244 -1.96 4.88 -20.61
N ALA A 245 -2.51 5.61 -21.58
CA ALA A 245 -3.37 5.03 -22.60
C ALA A 245 -2.56 3.97 -23.39
N ASP A 246 -3.14 2.76 -23.45
CA ASP A 246 -2.74 1.60 -24.25
C ASP A 246 -1.46 1.75 -25.09
N THR A 247 -0.34 1.32 -24.51
CA THR A 247 0.89 1.05 -25.25
C THR A 247 0.97 -0.46 -25.50
N GLY A 248 1.57 -0.90 -26.61
CA GLY A 248 1.80 -2.33 -26.87
C GLY A 248 2.48 -3.07 -25.71
N LEU A 249 3.20 -2.34 -24.85
CA LEU A 249 3.77 -2.84 -23.60
C LEU A 249 2.72 -3.34 -22.60
N LEU A 250 1.65 -2.58 -22.33
CA LEU A 250 0.60 -2.98 -21.37
C LEU A 250 -0.13 -4.24 -21.85
N LYS A 251 -0.37 -4.33 -23.17
CA LYS A 251 -0.95 -5.53 -23.79
C LYS A 251 -0.05 -6.75 -23.62
N ASN A 252 1.24 -6.61 -23.91
CA ASN A 252 2.21 -7.70 -23.76
C ASN A 252 2.37 -8.13 -22.29
N LEU A 253 2.40 -7.17 -21.36
CA LEU A 253 2.44 -7.45 -19.93
C LEU A 253 1.18 -8.18 -19.47
N SER A 254 0.00 -7.73 -19.89
CA SER A 254 -1.28 -8.39 -19.61
C SER A 254 -1.29 -9.84 -20.08
N GLN A 255 -0.81 -10.09 -21.30
CA GLN A 255 -0.72 -11.44 -21.85
C GLN A 255 0.23 -12.32 -21.03
N ARG A 256 1.43 -11.82 -20.73
CA ARG A 256 2.41 -12.57 -19.91
C ARG A 256 1.91 -12.88 -18.51
N LEU A 257 1.25 -11.92 -17.84
CA LEU A 257 0.66 -12.16 -16.53
C LEU A 257 -0.45 -13.19 -16.60
N SER A 258 -1.26 -13.17 -17.65
CA SER A 258 -2.31 -14.17 -17.85
C SER A 258 -1.73 -15.57 -18.05
N GLU A 259 -0.69 -15.69 -18.88
CA GLU A 259 0.04 -16.95 -19.12
C GLU A 259 0.65 -17.51 -17.84
N LEU A 260 1.33 -16.68 -17.05
CA LEU A 260 2.02 -17.10 -15.82
C LEU A 260 1.06 -17.41 -14.67
N ALA A 261 0.00 -16.62 -14.51
CA ALA A 261 -0.96 -16.83 -13.42
C ALA A 261 -2.00 -17.92 -13.75
N GLY A 262 -2.17 -18.27 -15.02
CA GLY A 262 -3.29 -19.10 -15.47
C GLY A 262 -4.66 -18.43 -15.26
N LEU A 263 -4.67 -17.10 -15.14
CA LEU A 263 -5.86 -16.31 -14.84
C LEU A 263 -6.14 -15.30 -15.96
N PRO A 264 -7.40 -14.95 -16.23
CA PRO A 264 -7.71 -13.87 -17.15
C PRO A 264 -7.12 -12.55 -16.63
N CYS A 265 -6.39 -11.85 -17.50
CA CYS A 265 -5.88 -10.52 -17.20
C CYS A 265 -6.67 -9.47 -17.98
N ALA A 266 -7.33 -8.55 -17.27
CA ALA A 266 -8.07 -7.45 -17.87
C ALA A 266 -7.27 -6.15 -17.70
N PRO A 267 -6.82 -5.50 -18.80
CA PRO A 267 -6.35 -4.12 -18.70
C PRO A 267 -7.53 -3.27 -18.24
N SER A 268 -7.35 -2.53 -17.14
CA SER A 268 -8.35 -1.59 -16.69
C SER A 268 -8.40 -0.48 -17.73
N ASN A 269 -9.53 -0.36 -18.44
CA ASN A 269 -9.85 0.85 -19.18
C ASN A 269 -9.70 2.04 -18.20
N PRO A 270 -8.99 3.13 -18.55
CA PRO A 270 -8.92 4.33 -17.72
C PRO A 270 -10.29 4.83 -17.24
N ALA A 271 -11.35 4.58 -18.02
CA ALA A 271 -12.75 4.86 -17.67
C ALA A 271 -13.36 3.95 -16.59
N ARG A 272 -12.67 2.87 -16.18
CA ARG A 272 -13.08 1.91 -15.14
C ARG A 272 -12.34 2.12 -13.81
N LYS A 273 -11.47 3.12 -13.70
CA LYS A 273 -10.90 3.51 -12.40
C LYS A 273 -12.03 3.78 -11.42
N LYS A 274 -11.97 3.15 -10.26
CA LYS A 274 -12.97 3.34 -9.22
C LYS A 274 -12.45 4.41 -8.26
N PRO A 275 -13.16 5.53 -8.09
CA PRO A 275 -12.87 6.52 -7.07
C PRO A 275 -12.59 5.87 -5.71
N GLY A 276 -11.56 6.35 -5.02
CA GLY A 276 -11.24 5.88 -3.68
C GLY A 276 -10.35 4.64 -3.61
N GLN A 277 -10.12 3.93 -4.71
CA GLN A 277 -9.34 2.68 -4.66
C GLN A 277 -7.83 2.93 -4.67
N PHE A 278 -7.10 2.14 -3.89
CA PHE A 278 -5.64 2.18 -3.80
C PHE A 278 -4.98 2.14 -5.19
N LEU A 279 -5.25 1.09 -5.98
CA LEU A 279 -4.65 0.91 -7.31
C LEU A 279 -5.05 2.00 -8.31
N SER A 280 -6.24 2.59 -8.17
CA SER A 280 -6.67 3.71 -9.02
C SER A 280 -5.94 5.01 -8.66
N TRP A 281 -5.59 5.19 -7.38
CA TRP A 281 -4.84 6.35 -6.91
C TRP A 281 -3.35 6.25 -7.23
N VAL A 282 -2.70 5.11 -6.95
CA VAL A 282 -1.24 4.96 -7.18
C VAL A 282 -0.86 4.84 -8.65
N SER A 283 -1.82 4.58 -9.54
CA SER A 283 -1.55 4.64 -10.97
C SER A 283 -1.49 6.07 -11.52
N GLU A 284 -1.88 7.08 -10.71
CA GLU A 284 -1.98 8.49 -11.10
C GLU A 284 -0.70 9.31 -11.03
#